data_AF-A0A4Q3EZ36-F1
#
_entry.id   AF-A0A4Q3EZ36-F1
#
_cell.length_a   1.000
_cell.length_b   1.000
_cell.length_c   1.000
_cell.angle_alpha   90.00
_cell.angle_beta   90.00
_cell.angle_gamma   90.00
#
_symmetry.space_group_name_H-M   'P 1'
#
loop_
_entity.id
_entity.type
_entity.pdbx_description
1 polymer ?
#
loop_
_entity_poly.entity_id
_entity_poly.type
_entity_poly.pdbx_seq_one_letter_code
_entity_poly.pdbx_strand_id
1 'polypeptide(L)' 'MNPINIEIPRKDHPMIVRIENSDKPNLTAYNLFYEDQLFGCLVCNENNVWIYEPHGREALILNAEEIQHLGKQIHEQVS' A
#
# COMPACT_ATOMS: atom_id res chain seq x y z
N MET A 1 -5.85 -11.64 -6.50
CA MET A 1 -6.68 -10.86 -5.55
C MET A 1 -7.41 -9.79 -6.35
N ASN A 2 -8.70 -9.55 -6.08
CA ASN A 2 -9.40 -8.41 -6.68
C ASN A 2 -8.86 -7.11 -6.09
N PRO A 3 -8.81 -6.00 -6.85
CA PRO A 3 -8.42 -4.71 -6.28
C PRO A 3 -9.28 -4.37 -5.06
N ILE A 4 -8.65 -3.89 -3.99
CA ILE A 4 -9.33 -3.38 -2.79
C ILE A 4 -9.02 -1.91 -2.60
N ASN A 5 -9.94 -1.16 -1.99
CA ASN A 5 -9.74 0.23 -1.63
C ASN A 5 -9.59 0.33 -0.11
N ILE A 6 -8.50 0.95 0.35
CA ILE A 6 -8.22 1.18 1.76
C ILE A 6 -8.20 2.68 2.01
N GLU A 7 -8.95 3.13 3.01
CA GLU A 7 -8.89 4.51 3.48
C GLU A 7 -7.71 4.70 4.44
N ILE A 8 -6.87 5.70 4.18
CA ILE A 8 -5.82 6.18 5.06
C ILE A 8 -6.27 7.50 5.69
N PRO A 9 -6.44 7.57 7.02
CA PRO A 9 -6.79 8.82 7.68
C PRO A 9 -5.64 9.83 7.58
N ARG A 10 -5.90 11.02 7.03
CA ARG A 10 -4.98 12.17 7.08
C ARG A 10 -5.65 13.38 7.73
N LYS A 11 -4.84 14.37 8.12
CA LYS A 11 -5.30 15.55 8.87
C LYS A 11 -6.24 16.45 8.05
N ASP A 12 -6.02 16.51 6.75
CA ASP A 12 -6.75 17.37 5.82
C ASP A 12 -7.95 16.64 5.21
N HIS A 13 -7.73 15.46 4.62
CA HIS A 13 -8.80 14.63 4.10
C HIS A 13 -8.36 13.16 4.07
N PRO A 14 -9.28 12.19 4.30
CA PRO A 14 -8.94 10.79 4.13
C PRO A 14 -8.51 10.50 2.69
N MET A 15 -7.47 9.68 2.54
CA MET A 15 -6.94 9.27 1.25
C MET A 15 -7.39 7.85 0.93
N ILE A 16 -8.05 7.64 -0.20
CA ILE A 16 -8.43 6.30 -0.67
C ILE A 16 -7.31 5.75 -1.55
N VAL A 17 -6.68 4.68 -1.09
CA VAL A 17 -5.63 3.97 -1.83
C VAL A 17 -6.20 2.69 -2.39
N ARG A 18 -6.13 2.54 -3.72
CA ARG A 18 -6.41 1.27 -4.38
C ARG A 18 -5.18 0.38 -4.33
N ILE A 19 -5.38 -0.86 -3.91
CA ILE A 19 -4.36 -1.89 -3.76
C ILE A 19 -4.57 -2.94 -4.83
N GLU A 20 -3.52 -3.25 -5.57
CA GLU A 20 -3.51 -4.33 -6.57
C GLU A 20 -2.31 -5.24 -6.36
N ASN A 21 -2.40 -6.51 -6.77
CA ASN A 21 -1.23 -7.40 -6.74
C ASN A 21 -0.11 -6.82 -7.60
N SER A 22 1.12 -6.87 -7.10
CA SER A 22 2.29 -6.60 -7.94
C SER A 22 2.72 -7.87 -8.69
N ASP A 23 3.40 -7.70 -9.82
CA ASP A 23 3.98 -8.80 -10.62
C ASP A 23 5.28 -9.34 -10.00
N LYS A 24 5.32 -9.53 -8.66
CA LYS A 24 6.46 -10.09 -7.92
C LYS A 24 6.07 -11.48 -7.38
N PRO A 25 6.26 -12.58 -8.15
CA PRO A 25 5.70 -13.89 -7.82
C PRO A 25 6.24 -14.55 -6.54
N ASN A 26 7.43 -14.12 -6.08
CA ASN A 26 8.09 -14.67 -4.89
C ASN A 26 7.92 -13.80 -3.64
N LEU A 27 7.15 -12.71 -3.72
CA LEU A 27 6.98 -11.76 -2.62
C LEU A 27 5.51 -11.41 -2.44
N THR A 28 5.09 -11.26 -1.18
CA THR A 28 3.81 -10.63 -0.87
C THR A 28 3.95 -9.14 -1.10
N ALA A 29 3.63 -8.68 -2.31
CA ALA A 29 3.83 -7.31 -2.72
C ALA A 29 2.64 -6.76 -3.50
N TYR A 30 2.30 -5.51 -3.21
CA TYR A 30 1.12 -4.83 -3.72
C TYR A 30 1.46 -3.46 -4.29
N ASN A 31 0.88 -3.12 -5.43
CA ASN A 31 0.95 -1.79 -6.03
C ASN A 31 -0.09 -0.88 -5.37
N LEU A 32 0.31 0.36 -5.10
CA LEU A 32 -0.50 1.39 -4.46
C LEU A 32 -0.86 2.46 -5.48
N PHE A 33 -2.16 2.69 -5.65
CA PHE A 33 -2.70 3.69 -6.57
C PHE A 33 -3.52 4.74 -5.82
N TYR A 34 -3.32 6.00 -6.19
CA TYR A 34 -4.13 7.14 -5.75
C TYR A 34 -4.55 7.91 -6.99
N GLU A 35 -5.85 8.21 -7.13
CA GLU A 35 -6.42 8.82 -8.35
C GLU A 35 -5.97 8.11 -9.64
N ASP A 36 -6.00 6.78 -9.63
CA ASP A 36 -5.53 5.90 -10.72
C ASP A 36 -4.04 6.01 -11.09
N GLN A 37 -3.24 6.74 -10.31
CA GLN A 37 -1.80 6.87 -10.51
C GLN A 37 -1.03 5.97 -9.56
N LEU A 38 -0.09 5.19 -10.11
CA LEU A 38 0.84 4.38 -9.32
C LEU A 38 1.81 5.30 -8.58
N PHE A 39 1.74 5.31 -7.25
CA PHE A 39 2.62 6.14 -6.40
C PHE A 39 3.56 5.33 -5.53
N GLY A 40 3.40 4.00 -5.45
CA GLY A 40 4.37 3.16 -4.76
C GLY A 40 3.99 1.69 -4.71
N CYS A 41 4.81 0.92 -4.01
CA CYS A 41 4.63 -0.50 -3.77
C CYS A 41 4.81 -0.79 -2.28
N LEU A 42 3.98 -1.69 -1.74
CA LEU A 42 4.10 -2.21 -0.39
C LEU A 42 4.54 -3.67 -0.45
N VAL A 43 5.62 -4.01 0.23
CA VAL A 43 6.21 -5.35 0.25
C VAL A 43 6.24 -5.87 1.67
N CYS A 44 5.67 -7.06 1.92
CA CYS A 44 5.86 -7.79 3.17
C CYS A 44 7.08 -8.70 3.04
N ASN A 45 8.04 -8.56 3.94
CA ASN A 45 9.22 -9.44 3.98
C ASN A 45 8.96 -10.71 4.81
N GLU A 46 9.94 -11.61 4.83
CA GLU A 46 9.90 -12.89 5.55
C GLU A 46 9.71 -12.75 7.08
N ASN A 47 9.98 -11.56 7.63
CA ASN A 47 9.80 -11.24 9.05
C ASN A 47 8.46 -10.55 9.35
N ASN A 48 7.51 -10.58 8.40
CA ASN A 48 6.22 -9.88 8.47
C ASN A 48 6.34 -8.35 8.65
N VAL A 49 7.43 -7.76 8.17
CA VAL A 49 7.61 -6.30 8.16
C VAL A 49 7.18 -5.75 6.81
N TRP A 50 6.28 -4.77 6.84
CA TRP A 50 5.83 -4.03 5.67
C TRP A 50 6.83 -2.92 5.31
N ILE A 51 7.31 -2.94 4.08
CA ILE A 51 8.27 -2.01 3.51
C ILE A 51 7.58 -1.24 2.40
N TYR A 52 7.66 0.09 2.45
CA TYR A 52 7.12 0.97 1.42
C TYR A 52 8.22 1.42 0.46
N GLU A 53 8.01 1.16 -0.83
CA GLU A 53 8.86 1.57 -1.94
C GLU A 53 8.13 2.67 -2.73
N PRO A 54 8.48 3.96 -2.58
CA PRO A 54 7.84 5.03 -3.34
C PRO A 54 8.18 4.92 -4.83
N HIS A 55 7.18 5.12 -5.69
CA HIS A 55 7.38 5.24 -7.13
C HIS A 55 7.76 6.69 -7.47
N GLY A 56 8.56 6.88 -8.52
CA GLY A 56 9.34 8.10 -8.76
C GLY A 56 8.60 9.46 -8.66
N ARG A 57 9.38 10.48 -8.27
CA ARG A 57 9.06 11.91 -8.08
C ARG A 57 7.88 12.22 -7.15
N GLU A 58 8.21 12.46 -5.88
CA GLU A 58 7.47 13.27 -4.88
C GLU A 58 5.98 12.99 -4.64
N ALA A 59 5.35 12.08 -5.37
CA ALA A 59 3.91 12.16 -5.59
C ALA A 59 3.07 11.80 -4.37
N LEU A 60 3.60 11.02 -3.41
CA LEU A 60 2.93 10.75 -2.14
C LEU A 60 3.88 9.97 -1.22
N ILE A 61 4.36 10.61 -0.15
CA ILE A 61 5.15 9.92 0.89
C ILE A 61 4.17 9.41 1.96
N LEU A 62 4.31 8.14 2.32
CA LEU A 62 3.62 7.57 3.47
C LEU A 62 4.52 7.62 4.71
N ASN A 63 3.94 7.97 5.85
CA ASN A 63 4.61 7.86 7.14
C ASN A 63 4.48 6.43 7.71
N ALA A 64 5.18 6.15 8.81
CA ALA A 64 5.21 4.82 9.41
C ALA A 64 3.83 4.31 9.87
N GLU A 65 2.97 5.18 10.41
CA GLU A 65 1.63 4.82 10.86
C GLU A 65 0.74 4.45 9.66
N GLU A 66 0.83 5.20 8.56
CA GLU A 66 0.08 4.93 7.32
C GLU A 66 0.51 3.60 6.69
N ILE A 67 1.82 3.31 6.70
CA ILE A 67 2.37 2.04 6.21
C ILE A 67 1.87 0.87 7.05
N GLN A 68 1.89 0.99 8.39
CA GLN A 68 1.37 -0.05 9.29
C GLN A 68 -0.13 -0.25 9.13
N HIS A 69 -0.90 0.82 8.99
CA HIS A 69 -2.34 0.77 8.74
C HIS A 69 -2.66 0.02 7.45
N LEU A 70 -1.99 0.37 6.34
CA LEU A 70 -2.14 -0.34 5.07
C LEU A 70 -1.81 -1.83 5.21
N GLY A 71 -0.66 -2.16 5.81
CA GLY A 71 -0.24 -3.55 5.98
C GLY A 71 -1.25 -4.38 6.78
N LYS A 72 -1.80 -3.80 7.86
CA LYS A 72 -2.85 -4.44 8.66
C LYS A 72 -4.13 -4.67 7.85
N GLN A 73 -4.61 -3.65 7.15
CA GLN A 73 -5.85 -3.72 6.37
C GLN A 73 -5.74 -4.71 5.21
N ILE A 74 -4.59 -4.78 4.53
CA ILE A 74 -4.32 -5.78 3.49
C ILE A 74 -4.37 -7.19 4.09
N HIS A 75 -3.70 -7.41 5.24
CA HIS A 75 -3.70 -8.72 5.88
C HIS A 75 -5.11 -9.19 6.27
N GLU A 76 -5.93 -8.29 6.83
CA GLU A 76 -7.32 -8.58 7.24
C GLU A 76 -8.27 -8.88 6.05
N GLN A 77 -8.01 -8.30 4.87
CA GLN A 77 -8.88 -8.46 3.69
C GLN A 77 -8.45 -9.58 2.73
N VAL A 78 -7.20 -10.05 2.84
CA VAL A 78 -6.63 -11.09 1.96
C VAL A 78 -6.54 -12.46 2.64
N SER A 79 -6.59 -12.49 3.98
CA SER A 79 -6.70 -13.73 4.77
C SER A 79 -8.13 -14.28 4.77
#